data_AF-A0A6G3TSX9-F1
#
_entry.id   AF-A0A6G3TSX9-F1
#
_cell.length_a   1.000
_cell.length_b   1.000
_cell.length_c   1.000
_cell.angle_alpha   90.00
_cell.angle_beta   90.00
_cell.angle_gamma   90.00
#
_symmetry.space_group_name_H-M   'P 1'
#
loop_
_entity.id
_entity.type
_entity.pdbx_description
1 polymer ?
#
loop_
_entity_poly.entity_id
_entity_poly.type
_entity_poly.pdbx_seq_one_letter_code
_entity_poly.pdbx_strand_id
1 'polypeptide(L)'
;ALVRGRPLAEAGDEDFARPLVRRLTALYETARRQLIRSRMDLGRHDLALPVAERMARERPDDQDVAELLGALRARLRERHGRELLRQPFPGAGDLVVVRGDLFDQDDANLVVGFTDTFDTATEQDLVISRDSVQGQLVERLFGGERKLLDDRIQAGLRAFRPVRTERPQDKPRGRRVRYPLGTTVPLTVDGRRVFAVAYSRLGNDLVARSGPADLRASLDTLWPAVARYGMYRPLAIPLIGSGLARIVELDRTRLLLMIVQSFADHCRRDPATAPELRVVIRPADLERTDLSVLGTYLRTTRLPGTSADTGIGTSADVGAGTGSQDTGAGAGDSGGAYGRR
;
A
#
# COMPACT_ATOMS: atom_id res chain seq x y z
N ALA A 1 26.39 -1.63 4.74
CA ALA A 1 26.51 -2.40 3.48
C ALA A 1 27.01 -3.79 3.83
N LEU A 2 26.32 -4.86 3.39
CA LEU A 2 26.87 -6.21 3.48
C LEU A 2 28.06 -6.31 2.51
N VAL A 3 29.15 -6.95 2.96
CA VAL A 3 30.31 -7.28 2.13
C VAL A 3 29.83 -7.92 0.83
N ARG A 4 30.35 -7.47 -0.32
CA ARG A 4 30.04 -8.06 -1.63
C ARG A 4 31.10 -9.11 -1.95
N GLY A 5 30.69 -10.36 -2.13
CA GLY A 5 31.59 -11.46 -2.46
C GLY A 5 32.05 -12.27 -1.24
N ARG A 6 32.96 -13.23 -1.46
CA ARG A 6 33.50 -14.08 -0.40
C ARG A 6 34.33 -13.24 0.59
N PRO A 7 34.13 -13.40 1.92
CA PRO A 7 34.98 -12.76 2.91
C PRO A 7 36.45 -13.14 2.72
N LEU A 8 37.36 -12.16 2.82
CA LEU A 8 38.82 -12.36 2.73
C LEU A 8 39.29 -13.05 1.44
N ALA A 9 38.71 -12.67 0.29
CA ALA A 9 39.07 -13.26 -1.01
C ALA A 9 40.57 -13.17 -1.36
N GLU A 10 41.28 -12.17 -0.86
CA GLU A 10 42.71 -11.93 -1.12
C GLU A 10 43.66 -12.80 -0.30
N ALA A 11 43.18 -13.44 0.78
CA ALA A 11 43.99 -14.25 1.70
C ALA A 11 43.51 -15.71 1.79
N GLY A 12 42.68 -16.16 0.84
CA GLY A 12 41.98 -17.45 0.92
C GLY A 12 42.89 -18.68 0.87
N ASP A 13 44.07 -18.55 0.27
CA ASP A 13 45.00 -19.66 0.04
C ASP A 13 46.02 -19.83 1.18
N GLU A 14 46.07 -18.90 2.13
CA GLU A 14 47.01 -18.90 3.25
C GLU A 14 46.52 -19.82 4.39
N ASP A 15 47.39 -20.72 4.85
CA ASP A 15 47.04 -21.73 5.87
C ASP A 15 46.56 -21.10 7.19
N PHE A 16 47.15 -19.97 7.59
CA PHE A 16 46.79 -19.27 8.81
C PHE A 16 45.40 -18.60 8.71
N ALA A 17 44.95 -18.26 7.50
CA ALA A 17 43.69 -17.57 7.26
C ALA A 17 42.49 -18.55 7.18
N ARG A 18 42.73 -19.83 6.90
CA ARG A 18 41.68 -20.85 6.71
C ARG A 18 40.63 -20.93 7.84
N PRO A 19 40.98 -20.90 9.15
CA PRO A 19 39.98 -20.93 10.22
C PRO A 19 39.12 -19.65 10.25
N LEU A 20 39.74 -18.50 10.00
CA LEU A 20 39.08 -17.18 9.99
C LEU A 20 38.13 -17.05 8.79
N VAL A 21 38.59 -17.44 7.60
CA VAL A 21 37.78 -17.48 6.37
C VAL A 21 36.56 -18.37 6.55
N ARG A 22 36.72 -19.55 7.15
CA ARG A 22 35.59 -20.46 7.46
C ARG A 22 34.56 -19.81 8.38
N ARG A 23 35.02 -19.19 9.48
CA ARG A 23 34.13 -18.52 10.45
C ARG A 23 33.38 -17.34 9.85
N LEU A 24 34.09 -16.47 9.12
CA LEU A 24 33.48 -15.30 8.48
C LEU A 24 32.49 -15.69 7.39
N THR A 25 32.81 -16.74 6.64
CA THR A 25 31.88 -17.28 5.64
C THR A 25 30.62 -17.81 6.31
N ALA A 26 30.72 -18.59 7.39
CA ALA A 26 29.55 -19.08 8.13
C ALA A 26 28.65 -17.94 8.66
N LEU A 27 29.26 -16.87 9.20
CA LEU A 27 28.53 -15.68 9.66
C LEU A 27 27.86 -14.94 8.50
N TYR A 28 28.57 -14.76 7.39
CA TYR A 28 28.05 -14.10 6.18
C TYR A 28 26.84 -14.85 5.61
N GLU A 29 26.90 -16.19 5.55
CA GLU A 29 25.77 -17.00 5.10
C GLU A 29 24.57 -16.89 6.03
N THR A 30 24.81 -16.96 7.34
CA THR A 30 23.75 -16.81 8.35
C THR A 30 23.06 -15.45 8.18
N ALA A 31 23.83 -14.38 8.01
CA ALA A 31 23.30 -13.04 7.79
C ALA A 31 22.47 -12.93 6.49
N ARG A 32 22.88 -13.57 5.40
CA ARG A 32 22.12 -13.57 4.13
C ARG A 32 20.82 -14.36 4.25
N ARG A 33 20.82 -15.51 4.92
CA ARG A 33 19.60 -16.29 5.20
C ARG A 33 18.62 -15.48 6.06
N GLN A 34 19.12 -14.81 7.09
CA GLN A 34 18.31 -13.92 7.93
C GLN A 34 17.76 -12.74 7.13
N LEU A 35 18.56 -12.11 6.27
CA LEU A 35 18.09 -11.02 5.40
C LEU A 35 16.98 -11.46 4.44
N ILE A 36 17.10 -12.65 3.84
CA ILE A 36 16.06 -13.21 2.98
C ILE A 36 14.77 -13.41 3.79
N ARG A 37 14.86 -14.05 4.96
CA ARG A 37 13.71 -14.27 5.86
C ARG A 37 13.05 -12.95 6.25
N SER A 38 13.80 -11.98 6.75
CA SER A 38 13.25 -10.67 7.10
C SER A 38 12.60 -9.96 5.91
N ARG A 39 13.16 -10.07 4.70
CA ARG A 39 12.54 -9.50 3.50
C ARG A 39 11.23 -10.20 3.14
N MET A 40 11.17 -11.52 3.27
CA MET A 40 9.93 -12.29 3.08
C MET A 40 8.89 -11.92 4.15
N ASP A 41 9.29 -11.83 5.41
CA ASP A 41 8.42 -11.41 6.52
C ASP A 41 7.87 -10.00 6.33
N LEU A 42 8.61 -9.13 5.63
CA LEU A 42 8.20 -7.78 5.24
C LEU A 42 7.43 -7.73 3.90
N GLY A 43 7.21 -8.87 3.26
CA GLY A 43 6.54 -9.00 1.96
C GLY A 43 7.35 -8.58 0.74
N ARG A 44 8.65 -8.28 0.92
CA ARG A 44 9.59 -7.83 -0.11
C ARG A 44 10.27 -8.99 -0.83
N HIS A 45 9.45 -9.85 -1.42
CA HIS A 45 9.88 -11.08 -2.10
C HIS A 45 10.77 -10.80 -3.33
N ASP A 46 10.48 -9.70 -4.04
CA ASP A 46 11.27 -9.14 -5.13
C ASP A 46 12.69 -8.76 -4.70
N LEU A 47 12.85 -8.21 -3.49
CA LEU A 47 14.15 -7.89 -2.93
C LEU A 47 14.85 -9.12 -2.33
N ALA A 48 14.10 -10.13 -1.90
CA ALA A 48 14.65 -11.40 -1.43
C ALA A 48 15.25 -12.22 -2.58
N LEU A 49 14.62 -12.19 -3.76
CA LEU A 49 14.97 -13.06 -4.90
C LEU A 49 16.42 -12.91 -5.38
N PRO A 50 16.94 -11.70 -5.68
CA PRO A 50 18.32 -11.54 -6.14
C PRO A 50 19.37 -12.03 -5.14
N VAL A 51 19.05 -11.99 -3.83
CA VAL A 51 19.96 -12.48 -2.78
C VAL A 51 19.98 -14.01 -2.77
N ALA A 52 18.80 -14.64 -2.84
CA ALA A 52 18.65 -16.09 -2.91
C ALA A 52 19.27 -16.67 -4.18
N GLU A 53 19.04 -16.06 -5.34
CA GLU A 53 19.63 -16.48 -6.62
C GLU A 53 21.15 -16.38 -6.63
N ARG A 54 21.70 -15.38 -5.93
CA ARG A 54 23.15 -15.26 -5.79
C ARG A 54 23.70 -16.35 -4.86
N MET A 55 23.02 -16.66 -3.76
CA MET A 55 23.42 -17.77 -2.88
C MET A 55 23.42 -19.10 -3.64
N ALA A 56 22.37 -19.37 -4.41
CA ALA A 56 22.27 -20.61 -5.19
C ALA A 56 23.37 -20.72 -6.27
N ARG A 57 23.74 -19.60 -6.91
CA ARG A 57 24.86 -19.59 -7.87
C ARG A 57 26.22 -19.82 -7.21
N GLU A 58 26.42 -19.31 -6.00
CA GLU A 58 27.68 -19.48 -5.27
C GLU A 58 27.81 -20.90 -4.68
N ARG A 59 26.69 -21.60 -4.45
CA ARG A 59 26.63 -22.98 -3.94
C ARG A 59 25.53 -23.79 -4.62
N PRO A 60 25.81 -24.37 -5.80
CA PRO A 60 24.84 -25.18 -6.54
C PRO A 60 24.39 -26.43 -5.77
N ASP A 61 25.25 -26.97 -4.91
CA ASP A 61 25.01 -28.23 -4.18
C ASP A 61 24.37 -28.04 -2.79
N ASP A 62 24.06 -26.80 -2.38
CA ASP A 62 23.43 -26.50 -1.08
C ASP A 62 21.91 -26.67 -1.18
N GLN A 63 21.43 -27.84 -0.71
CA GLN A 63 20.01 -28.23 -0.79
C GLN A 63 19.07 -27.23 -0.10
N ASP A 64 19.46 -26.68 1.07
CA ASP A 64 18.64 -25.70 1.79
C ASP A 64 18.44 -24.42 0.97
N VAL A 65 19.49 -23.97 0.27
CA VAL A 65 19.44 -22.77 -0.57
C VAL A 65 18.58 -23.01 -1.81
N ALA A 66 18.67 -24.22 -2.39
CA ALA A 66 17.83 -24.64 -3.51
C ALA A 66 16.34 -24.68 -3.10
N GLU A 67 16.02 -25.25 -1.94
CA GLU A 67 14.66 -25.29 -1.39
C GLU A 67 14.12 -23.89 -1.09
N LEU A 68 14.90 -23.03 -0.45
CA LEU A 68 14.53 -21.64 -0.17
C LEU A 68 14.24 -20.85 -1.46
N LEU A 69 15.12 -20.98 -2.48
CA LEU A 69 14.91 -20.33 -3.78
C LEU A 69 13.69 -20.91 -4.52
N GLY A 70 13.48 -22.23 -4.44
CA GLY A 70 12.33 -22.93 -5.00
C GLY A 70 11.02 -22.43 -4.40
N ALA A 71 10.94 -22.34 -3.07
CA ALA A 71 9.80 -21.81 -2.34
C ALA A 71 9.54 -20.34 -2.71
N LEU A 72 10.58 -19.51 -2.77
CA LEU A 72 10.46 -18.10 -3.16
C LEU A 72 9.95 -17.95 -4.61
N ARG A 73 10.47 -18.73 -5.55
CA ARG A 73 10.02 -18.73 -6.95
C ARG A 73 8.61 -19.28 -7.11
N ALA A 74 8.23 -20.31 -6.35
CA ALA A 74 6.87 -20.84 -6.36
C ALA A 74 5.87 -19.80 -5.87
N ARG A 75 6.19 -19.11 -4.77
CA ARG A 75 5.35 -18.03 -4.23
C ARG A 75 5.24 -16.84 -5.19
N LEU A 76 6.33 -16.46 -5.84
CA LEU A 76 6.30 -15.43 -6.89
C LEU A 76 5.47 -15.87 -8.11
N ARG A 77 5.57 -17.13 -8.55
CA ARG A 77 4.76 -17.67 -9.66
C ARG A 77 3.28 -17.71 -9.34
N GLU A 78 2.90 -18.17 -8.15
CA GLU A 78 1.50 -18.16 -7.69
C GLU A 78 0.95 -16.73 -7.65
N ARG A 79 1.76 -15.79 -7.14
CA ARG A 79 1.42 -14.37 -7.13
C ARG A 79 1.20 -13.84 -8.55
N HIS A 80 2.15 -14.03 -9.46
CA HIS A 80 2.03 -13.58 -10.85
C HIS A 80 0.87 -14.24 -11.61
N GLY A 81 0.51 -15.49 -11.29
CA GLY A 81 -0.66 -16.16 -11.87
C GLY A 81 -2.00 -15.54 -11.46
N ARG A 82 -2.02 -14.76 -10.37
CA ARG A 82 -3.19 -14.02 -9.87
C ARG A 82 -3.12 -12.51 -10.16
N GLU A 83 -1.95 -11.98 -10.48
CA GLU A 83 -1.75 -10.58 -10.85
C GLU A 83 -2.34 -10.29 -12.23
N LEU A 84 -3.33 -9.39 -12.26
CA LEU A 84 -3.98 -8.95 -13.49
C LEU A 84 -3.30 -7.71 -14.09
N LEU A 85 -2.73 -6.88 -13.22
CA LEU A 85 -2.06 -5.64 -13.58
C LEU A 85 -1.05 -5.28 -12.49
N ARG A 86 0.18 -4.94 -12.90
CA ARG A 86 1.19 -4.29 -12.04
C ARG A 86 1.74 -3.08 -12.77
N GLN A 87 1.78 -1.93 -12.09
CA GLN A 87 2.18 -0.67 -12.68
C GLN A 87 2.84 0.20 -11.60
N PRO A 88 4.02 0.82 -11.88
CA PRO A 88 4.56 1.87 -11.03
C PRO A 88 3.52 2.96 -10.76
N PHE A 89 3.39 3.37 -9.51
CA PHE A 89 2.32 4.24 -9.06
C PHE A 89 2.77 5.70 -8.92
N PRO A 90 2.03 6.69 -9.43
CA PRO A 90 2.44 8.08 -9.31
C PRO A 90 2.60 8.52 -7.84
N GLY A 91 3.82 8.90 -7.45
CA GLY A 91 4.12 9.39 -6.11
C GLY A 91 4.31 8.32 -5.03
N ALA A 92 4.25 7.03 -5.34
CA ALA A 92 4.56 5.93 -4.42
C ALA A 92 5.12 4.71 -5.17
N GLY A 93 5.25 3.56 -4.50
CA GLY A 93 5.78 2.33 -5.10
C GLY A 93 4.87 1.72 -6.16
N ASP A 94 4.36 0.50 -5.97
CA ASP A 94 3.60 -0.21 -7.00
C ASP A 94 2.09 -0.20 -6.77
N LEU A 95 1.30 -0.13 -7.85
CA LEU A 95 -0.10 -0.54 -7.85
C LEU A 95 -0.22 -1.91 -8.49
N VAL A 96 -0.92 -2.80 -7.80
CA VAL A 96 -1.18 -4.17 -8.24
C VAL A 96 -2.66 -4.46 -8.15
N VAL A 97 -3.24 -5.01 -9.21
CA VAL A 97 -4.59 -5.58 -9.20
C VAL A 97 -4.46 -7.09 -9.21
N VAL A 98 -5.08 -7.74 -8.23
CA VAL A 98 -4.98 -9.20 -8.04
C VAL A 98 -6.36 -9.81 -8.03
N ARG A 99 -6.54 -10.91 -8.78
CA ARG A 99 -7.71 -11.77 -8.67
C ARG A 99 -7.54 -12.69 -7.46
N GLY A 100 -8.45 -12.65 -6.49
CA GLY A 100 -8.39 -13.60 -5.38
C GLY A 100 -9.16 -13.18 -4.13
N ASP A 101 -8.72 -13.73 -3.00
CA ASP A 101 -9.22 -13.45 -1.67
C ASP A 101 -8.31 -12.44 -0.95
N LEU A 102 -8.92 -11.54 -0.17
CA LEU A 102 -8.20 -10.55 0.63
C LEU A 102 -7.36 -11.21 1.73
N PHE A 103 -7.86 -12.27 2.34
CA PHE A 103 -7.22 -12.90 3.49
C PHE A 103 -6.00 -13.72 3.10
N ASP A 104 -5.90 -14.16 1.84
CA ASP A 104 -4.73 -14.84 1.25
C ASP A 104 -3.53 -13.91 1.02
N GLN A 105 -3.66 -12.60 1.29
CA GLN A 105 -2.59 -11.62 1.12
C GLN A 105 -1.68 -11.53 2.37
N ASP A 106 -1.07 -12.64 2.78
CA ASP A 106 -0.30 -12.76 4.05
C ASP A 106 0.87 -11.79 4.18
N ASP A 107 1.42 -11.36 3.04
CA ASP A 107 2.58 -10.49 2.96
C ASP A 107 2.25 -9.00 3.12
N ALA A 108 0.95 -8.66 3.12
CA ALA A 108 0.43 -7.31 3.16
C ALA A 108 -0.37 -7.04 4.45
N ASN A 109 -0.39 -5.77 4.85
CA ASN A 109 -1.44 -5.26 5.72
C ASN A 109 -2.78 -5.29 4.97
N LEU A 110 -3.89 -5.42 5.69
CA LEU A 110 -5.22 -5.52 5.09
C LEU A 110 -6.06 -4.28 5.43
N VAL A 111 -6.91 -3.86 4.51
CA VAL A 111 -8.01 -2.94 4.79
C VAL A 111 -9.30 -3.73 4.83
N VAL A 112 -10.07 -3.60 5.91
CA VAL A 112 -11.38 -4.24 6.05
C VAL A 112 -12.43 -3.16 6.29
N GLY A 113 -13.45 -3.14 5.44
CA GLY A 113 -14.56 -2.20 5.56
C GLY A 113 -15.53 -2.61 6.67
N PHE A 114 -15.88 -1.66 7.53
CA PHE A 114 -16.85 -1.77 8.61
C PHE A 114 -17.98 -0.74 8.46
N THR A 115 -19.01 -0.93 9.27
CA THR A 115 -20.02 0.10 9.53
C THR A 115 -19.56 1.04 10.65
N ASP A 116 -20.21 2.19 10.78
CA ASP A 116 -20.00 3.22 11.80
C ASP A 116 -20.18 2.73 13.25
N THR A 117 -20.79 1.56 13.44
CA THR A 117 -20.97 0.90 14.74
C THR A 117 -19.96 -0.21 15.00
N PHE A 118 -19.13 -0.57 14.00
CA PHE A 118 -18.14 -1.66 14.07
C PHE A 118 -18.74 -2.99 14.55
N ASP A 119 -19.93 -3.34 14.07
CA ASP A 119 -20.56 -4.61 14.38
C ASP A 119 -19.79 -5.80 13.80
N THR A 120 -19.76 -6.90 14.55
CA THR A 120 -19.06 -8.16 14.24
C THR A 120 -19.95 -9.40 14.48
N ALA A 121 -21.17 -9.18 14.98
CA ALA A 121 -22.12 -10.24 15.36
C ALA A 121 -22.65 -10.95 14.12
N THR A 122 -22.25 -12.22 13.95
CA THR A 122 -22.63 -13.08 12.82
C THR A 122 -23.68 -14.14 13.18
N GLU A 123 -24.26 -14.06 14.38
CA GLU A 123 -25.32 -14.97 14.81
C GLU A 123 -26.53 -14.85 13.86
N GLN A 124 -26.89 -15.97 13.23
CA GLN A 124 -27.99 -16.09 12.26
C GLN A 124 -27.90 -15.12 11.06
N ASP A 125 -26.72 -14.57 10.76
CA ASP A 125 -26.49 -13.57 9.70
C ASP A 125 -27.41 -12.33 9.80
N LEU A 126 -27.86 -11.99 11.02
CA LEU A 126 -28.83 -10.93 11.25
C LEU A 126 -28.23 -9.53 11.22
N VAL A 127 -27.05 -9.34 11.81
CA VAL A 127 -26.38 -8.03 11.90
C VAL A 127 -25.24 -7.95 10.89
N ILE A 128 -24.37 -8.97 10.89
CA ILE A 128 -23.28 -9.14 9.93
C ILE A 128 -23.40 -10.52 9.31
N SER A 129 -23.29 -10.62 7.99
CA SER A 129 -23.23 -11.92 7.31
C SER A 129 -21.86 -12.57 7.51
N ARG A 130 -21.81 -13.89 7.75
CA ARG A 130 -20.57 -14.69 7.81
C ARG A 130 -19.73 -14.58 6.54
N ASP A 131 -20.38 -14.45 5.38
CA ASP A 131 -19.73 -14.30 4.08
C ASP A 131 -19.19 -12.88 3.83
N SER A 132 -19.52 -11.91 4.69
CA SER A 132 -18.94 -10.56 4.63
C SER A 132 -17.45 -10.59 4.95
N VAL A 133 -16.71 -9.57 4.51
CA VAL A 133 -15.29 -9.43 4.88
C VAL A 133 -15.13 -9.32 6.41
N GLN A 134 -16.09 -8.73 7.13
CA GLN A 134 -16.05 -8.68 8.60
C GLN A 134 -16.26 -10.06 9.24
N GLY A 135 -17.20 -10.86 8.72
CA GLY A 135 -17.43 -12.23 9.19
C GLY A 135 -16.23 -13.12 8.92
N GLN A 136 -15.67 -13.04 7.72
CA GLN A 136 -14.46 -13.76 7.34
C GLN A 136 -13.23 -13.33 8.16
N LEU A 137 -13.13 -12.05 8.56
CA LEU A 137 -12.06 -11.59 9.46
C LEU A 137 -12.07 -12.36 10.78
N VAL A 138 -13.26 -12.56 11.38
CA VAL A 138 -13.42 -13.32 12.62
C VAL A 138 -12.95 -14.76 12.44
N GLU A 139 -13.41 -15.43 11.39
CA GLU A 139 -13.10 -16.85 11.15
C GLU A 139 -11.61 -17.04 10.78
N ARG A 140 -11.10 -16.25 9.84
CA ARG A 140 -9.79 -16.46 9.21
C ARG A 140 -8.63 -15.96 10.06
N LEU A 141 -8.77 -14.80 10.72
CA LEU A 141 -7.65 -14.16 11.44
C LEU A 141 -7.83 -14.14 12.95
N PHE A 142 -9.01 -14.51 13.45
CA PHE A 142 -9.29 -14.62 14.89
C PHE A 142 -9.75 -16.03 15.28
N GLY A 143 -9.67 -17.01 14.38
CA GLY A 143 -9.99 -18.42 14.68
C GLY A 143 -11.43 -18.65 15.16
N GLY A 144 -12.36 -17.80 14.74
CA GLY A 144 -13.75 -17.83 15.23
C GLY A 144 -13.96 -17.11 16.57
N GLU A 145 -12.90 -16.59 17.21
CA GLU A 145 -12.99 -15.87 18.48
C GLU A 145 -13.47 -14.43 18.31
N ARG A 146 -14.77 -14.26 18.05
CA ARG A 146 -15.40 -12.93 17.87
C ARG A 146 -15.09 -11.95 19.01
N LYS A 147 -15.06 -12.42 20.25
CA LYS A 147 -14.79 -11.60 21.43
C LYS A 147 -13.38 -10.97 21.38
N LEU A 148 -12.39 -11.69 20.87
CA LEU A 148 -11.03 -11.18 20.74
C LEU A 148 -10.96 -10.02 19.74
N LEU A 149 -11.67 -10.14 18.62
CA LEU A 149 -11.81 -9.03 17.67
C LEU A 149 -12.53 -7.83 18.31
N ASP A 150 -13.62 -8.09 19.03
CA ASP A 150 -14.41 -7.06 19.71
C ASP A 150 -13.58 -6.25 20.69
N ASP A 151 -12.82 -6.93 21.55
CA ASP A 151 -11.99 -6.30 22.57
C ASP A 151 -10.89 -5.42 21.93
N ARG A 152 -10.27 -5.89 20.84
CA ARG A 152 -9.25 -5.11 20.11
C ARG A 152 -9.85 -3.90 19.40
N ILE A 153 -11.01 -4.05 18.76
CA ILE A 153 -11.74 -2.92 18.16
C ILE A 153 -12.10 -1.91 19.24
N GLN A 154 -12.68 -2.35 20.37
CA GLN A 154 -13.12 -1.47 21.43
C GLN A 154 -11.96 -0.72 22.08
N ALA A 155 -10.80 -1.36 22.25
CA ALA A 155 -9.58 -0.71 22.72
C ALA A 155 -9.15 0.41 21.77
N GLY A 156 -9.13 0.16 20.46
CA GLY A 156 -8.77 1.16 19.45
C GLY A 156 -9.78 2.31 19.33
N LEU A 157 -11.06 2.02 19.52
CA LEU A 157 -12.13 3.02 19.46
C LEU A 157 -12.09 4.04 20.62
N ARG A 158 -11.36 3.78 21.71
CA ARG A 158 -11.19 4.73 22.84
C ARG A 158 -10.53 6.04 22.41
N ALA A 159 -9.77 6.05 21.31
CA ALA A 159 -9.14 7.24 20.77
C ALA A 159 -10.10 8.16 19.99
N PHE A 160 -11.33 7.71 19.74
CA PHE A 160 -12.30 8.42 18.90
C PHE A 160 -13.50 8.86 19.73
N ARG A 161 -14.01 10.06 19.47
CA ARG A 161 -15.27 10.51 20.07
C ARG A 161 -16.45 9.93 19.28
N PRO A 162 -17.39 9.24 19.96
CA PRO A 162 -18.64 8.83 19.32
C PRO A 162 -19.43 10.04 18.79
N VAL A 163 -20.12 9.85 17.67
CA VAL A 163 -21.07 10.82 17.12
C VAL A 163 -22.35 10.81 17.93
N ARG A 164 -22.87 9.62 18.24
CA ARG A 164 -24.07 9.41 19.05
C ARG A 164 -24.16 7.98 19.56
N THR A 165 -25.08 7.75 20.48
CA THR A 165 -25.47 6.41 20.94
C THR A 165 -26.96 6.22 20.70
N GLU A 166 -27.33 5.16 19.97
CA GLU A 166 -28.74 4.79 19.73
C GLU A 166 -29.42 4.33 21.03
N ARG A 167 -30.71 4.62 21.16
CA ARG A 167 -31.51 4.09 22.27
C ARG A 167 -31.78 2.60 22.05
N PRO A 168 -31.81 1.77 23.12
CA PRO A 168 -32.09 0.34 22.98
C PRO A 168 -33.40 0.00 22.27
N GLN A 169 -34.44 0.81 22.46
CA GLN A 169 -35.73 0.64 21.79
C GLN A 169 -35.68 0.92 20.28
N ASP A 170 -34.82 1.83 19.84
CA ASP A 170 -34.70 2.20 18.41
C ASP A 170 -33.75 1.25 17.67
N LYS A 171 -32.74 0.73 18.38
CA LYS A 171 -31.78 -0.24 17.86
C LYS A 171 -31.67 -1.44 18.83
N PRO A 172 -32.60 -2.41 18.73
CA PRO A 172 -32.63 -3.57 19.62
C PRO A 172 -31.47 -4.53 19.36
N ARG A 173 -30.90 -4.53 18.14
CA ARG A 173 -29.83 -5.43 17.70
C ARG A 173 -28.59 -4.67 17.20
N GLY A 174 -27.43 -5.29 17.39
CA GLY A 174 -26.13 -4.71 17.07
C GLY A 174 -25.67 -3.65 18.07
N ARG A 175 -24.49 -3.09 17.83
CA ARG A 175 -23.85 -2.05 18.63
C ARG A 175 -24.57 -0.72 18.41
N ARG A 176 -24.66 0.08 19.49
CA ARG A 176 -25.44 1.33 19.52
C ARG A 176 -24.60 2.59 19.43
N VAL A 177 -23.33 2.50 19.82
CA VAL A 177 -22.40 3.63 19.74
C VAL A 177 -21.96 3.78 18.30
N ARG A 178 -22.12 4.98 17.75
CA ARG A 178 -21.73 5.32 16.38
C ARG A 178 -20.49 6.19 16.37
N TYR A 179 -19.60 5.93 15.44
CA TYR A 179 -18.39 6.69 15.21
C TYR A 179 -18.46 7.42 13.85
N PRO A 180 -17.68 8.49 13.66
CA PRO A 180 -17.64 9.16 12.36
C PRO A 180 -17.24 8.20 11.23
N LEU A 181 -17.80 8.38 10.03
CA LEU A 181 -17.28 7.70 8.85
C LEU A 181 -15.82 8.11 8.63
N GLY A 182 -15.01 7.18 8.14
CA GLY A 182 -13.56 7.29 8.07
C GLY A 182 -12.80 6.92 9.35
N THR A 183 -13.51 6.68 10.46
CA THR A 183 -12.86 6.13 11.67
C THR A 183 -12.13 4.85 11.30
N THR A 184 -10.81 4.82 11.53
CA THR A 184 -9.95 3.70 11.16
C THR A 184 -9.23 3.18 12.39
N VAL A 185 -9.48 1.93 12.75
CA VAL A 185 -8.85 1.24 13.87
C VAL A 185 -7.79 0.27 13.35
N PRO A 186 -6.48 0.51 13.60
CA PRO A 186 -5.43 -0.42 13.24
C PRO A 186 -5.37 -1.58 14.26
N LEU A 187 -5.66 -2.79 13.81
CA LEU A 187 -5.58 -4.02 14.60
C LEU A 187 -4.27 -4.73 14.28
N THR A 188 -3.52 -5.14 15.31
CA THR A 188 -2.34 -6.00 15.10
C THR A 188 -2.79 -7.45 15.09
N VAL A 189 -2.48 -8.19 14.03
CA VAL A 189 -2.80 -9.61 13.88
C VAL A 189 -1.65 -10.29 13.12
N ASP A 190 -1.10 -11.38 13.65
CA ASP A 190 -0.07 -12.21 13.01
C ASP A 190 1.07 -11.45 12.34
N GLY A 191 1.61 -10.44 13.04
CA GLY A 191 2.74 -9.64 12.54
C GLY A 191 2.39 -8.61 11.45
N ARG A 192 1.12 -8.50 11.03
CA ARG A 192 0.61 -7.46 10.13
C ARG A 192 -0.39 -6.53 10.81
N ARG A 193 -0.87 -5.52 10.07
CA ARG A 193 -1.98 -4.64 10.47
C ARG A 193 -3.22 -4.95 9.66
N VAL A 194 -4.37 -4.97 10.32
CA VAL A 194 -5.69 -4.91 9.71
C VAL A 194 -6.30 -3.55 10.04
N PHE A 195 -6.51 -2.72 9.03
CA PHE A 195 -7.14 -1.42 9.14
C PHE A 195 -8.66 -1.59 9.03
N ALA A 196 -9.34 -1.62 10.17
CA ALA A 196 -10.80 -1.65 10.23
C ALA A 196 -11.34 -0.22 10.02
N VAL A 197 -11.91 0.05 8.84
CA VAL A 197 -12.37 1.39 8.44
C VAL A 197 -13.89 1.47 8.36
N ALA A 198 -14.50 2.39 9.10
CA ALA A 198 -15.94 2.66 9.00
C ALA A 198 -16.26 3.45 7.73
N TYR A 199 -16.73 2.78 6.67
CA TYR A 199 -17.05 3.43 5.38
C TYR A 199 -18.55 3.51 5.10
N SER A 200 -19.37 2.91 5.95
CA SER A 200 -20.81 2.81 5.78
C SER A 200 -21.53 3.02 7.11
N ARG A 201 -22.79 3.42 7.07
CA ARG A 201 -23.67 3.50 8.23
C ARG A 201 -24.49 2.23 8.35
N LEU A 202 -24.50 1.60 9.53
CA LEU A 202 -25.47 0.53 9.81
C LEU A 202 -26.79 1.15 10.25
N GLY A 203 -27.85 1.02 9.44
CA GLY A 203 -29.18 1.49 9.83
C GLY A 203 -29.72 0.79 11.09
N ASN A 204 -30.75 1.37 11.70
CA ASN A 204 -31.46 0.72 12.81
C ASN A 204 -32.25 -0.51 12.32
N ASP A 205 -32.53 -0.56 11.01
CA ASP A 205 -33.05 -1.71 10.26
C ASP A 205 -31.98 -2.75 9.88
N LEU A 206 -30.75 -2.59 10.39
CA LEU A 206 -29.60 -3.47 10.13
C LEU A 206 -29.12 -3.48 8.67
N VAL A 207 -29.54 -2.52 7.85
CA VAL A 207 -29.05 -2.36 6.48
C VAL A 207 -27.90 -1.38 6.44
N ALA A 208 -26.75 -1.84 5.95
CA ALA A 208 -25.58 -1.00 5.70
C ALA A 208 -25.83 -0.07 4.50
N ARG A 209 -25.48 1.21 4.64
CA ARG A 209 -25.64 2.23 3.60
C ARG A 209 -24.38 3.07 3.49
N SER A 210 -23.92 3.31 2.28
CA SER A 210 -22.82 4.21 1.98
C SER A 210 -23.08 4.85 0.62
N GLY A 211 -22.53 6.04 0.40
CA GLY A 211 -22.53 6.70 -0.91
C GLY A 211 -21.12 7.00 -1.41
N PRO A 212 -20.99 7.51 -2.65
CA PRO A 212 -19.69 7.89 -3.21
C PRO A 212 -18.90 8.87 -2.33
N ALA A 213 -19.56 9.89 -1.76
CA ALA A 213 -18.93 10.88 -0.91
C ALA A 213 -18.46 10.28 0.43
N ASP A 214 -19.26 9.40 1.02
CA ASP A 214 -18.92 8.69 2.26
C ASP A 214 -17.69 7.80 2.06
N LEU A 215 -17.66 7.02 0.97
CA LEU A 215 -16.52 6.19 0.62
C LEU A 215 -15.28 7.05 0.37
N ARG A 216 -15.38 8.12 -0.42
CA ARG A 216 -14.26 9.04 -0.68
C ARG A 216 -13.69 9.61 0.61
N ALA A 217 -14.53 10.16 1.48
CA ALA A 217 -14.11 10.72 2.76
C ALA A 217 -13.46 9.66 3.67
N SER A 218 -13.97 8.43 3.63
CA SER A 218 -13.41 7.32 4.41
C SER A 218 -12.04 6.87 3.90
N LEU A 219 -11.83 6.89 2.59
CA LEU A 219 -10.51 6.60 2.00
C LEU A 219 -9.51 7.73 2.31
N ASP A 220 -9.93 8.99 2.19
CA ASP A 220 -9.07 10.17 2.48
C ASP A 220 -8.57 10.19 3.94
N THR A 221 -9.31 9.60 4.87
CA THR A 221 -8.94 9.45 6.30
C THR A 221 -8.23 8.14 6.62
N LEU A 222 -8.46 7.09 5.82
CA LEU A 222 -7.75 5.80 5.92
C LEU A 222 -6.26 5.95 5.60
N TRP A 223 -5.90 6.67 4.54
CA TRP A 223 -4.50 6.72 4.09
C TRP A 223 -3.53 7.32 5.12
N PRO A 224 -3.86 8.43 5.82
CA PRO A 224 -3.05 8.88 6.95
C PRO A 224 -2.87 7.85 8.07
N ALA A 225 -3.90 7.03 8.35
CA ALA A 225 -3.78 5.95 9.34
C ALA A 225 -2.84 4.85 8.84
N VAL A 226 -2.89 4.52 7.54
CA VAL A 226 -1.95 3.58 6.91
C VAL A 226 -0.52 4.10 7.00
N ALA A 227 -0.26 5.35 6.62
CA ALA A 227 1.07 5.94 6.70
C ALA A 227 1.62 5.90 8.13
N ARG A 228 0.77 6.20 9.12
CA ARG A 228 1.16 6.23 10.54
C ARG A 228 1.41 4.86 11.15
N TYR A 229 0.58 3.86 10.85
CA TYR A 229 0.58 2.57 11.57
C TYR A 229 0.99 1.38 10.71
N GLY A 230 1.09 1.56 9.40
CA GLY A 230 1.29 0.49 8.41
C GLY A 230 2.71 -0.05 8.30
N MET A 231 3.68 0.54 9.02
CA MET A 231 5.07 0.09 9.05
C MET A 231 5.71 -0.04 7.64
N TYR A 232 5.23 0.78 6.69
CA TYR A 232 5.66 0.75 5.29
C TYR A 232 5.69 -0.66 4.67
N ARG A 233 4.68 -1.48 5.00
CA ARG A 233 4.43 -2.79 4.36
C ARG A 233 3.42 -2.66 3.21
N PRO A 234 3.41 -3.58 2.23
CA PRO A 234 2.36 -3.64 1.21
C PRO A 234 0.96 -3.57 1.84
N LEU A 235 0.03 -2.92 1.17
CA LEU A 235 -1.36 -2.76 1.64
C LEU A 235 -2.31 -3.43 0.65
N ALA A 236 -3.10 -4.39 1.12
CA ALA A 236 -4.16 -5.01 0.36
C ALA A 236 -5.53 -4.45 0.78
N ILE A 237 -6.33 -4.04 -0.21
CA ILE A 237 -7.69 -3.53 -0.02
C ILE A 237 -8.63 -4.29 -0.97
N PRO A 238 -9.79 -4.79 -0.50
CA PRO A 238 -10.78 -5.37 -1.41
C PRO A 238 -11.48 -4.25 -2.18
N LEU A 239 -12.34 -4.60 -3.14
CA LEU A 239 -13.22 -3.62 -3.78
C LEU A 239 -14.35 -3.15 -2.82
N ILE A 240 -13.98 -2.34 -1.81
CA ILE A 240 -14.91 -1.83 -0.79
C ILE A 240 -16.08 -1.10 -1.47
N GLY A 241 -17.30 -1.37 -1.01
CA GLY A 241 -18.53 -0.81 -1.57
C GLY A 241 -19.22 -1.67 -2.63
N SER A 242 -18.56 -2.69 -3.22
CA SER A 242 -19.17 -3.54 -4.26
C SER A 242 -20.13 -4.61 -3.73
N GLY A 243 -20.13 -4.83 -2.41
CA GLY A 243 -20.88 -5.88 -1.71
C GLY A 243 -22.07 -5.37 -0.89
N LEU A 244 -22.13 -5.76 0.38
CA LEU A 244 -23.31 -5.58 1.24
C LEU A 244 -23.69 -4.13 1.57
N ALA A 245 -22.75 -3.18 1.49
CA ALA A 245 -23.04 -1.76 1.66
C ALA A 245 -23.72 -1.11 0.43
N ARG A 246 -23.75 -1.83 -0.70
CA ARG A 246 -24.49 -1.50 -1.93
C ARG A 246 -24.36 -0.02 -2.34
N ILE A 247 -23.15 0.45 -2.59
CA ILE A 247 -22.96 1.76 -3.24
C ILE A 247 -23.40 1.58 -4.70
N VAL A 248 -24.68 1.82 -4.98
CA VAL A 248 -25.31 1.51 -6.27
C VAL A 248 -24.96 2.53 -7.35
N GLU A 249 -24.52 3.72 -6.95
CA GLU A 249 -24.17 4.84 -7.82
C GLU A 249 -22.82 4.62 -8.54
N LEU A 250 -22.00 3.70 -8.04
CA LEU A 250 -20.69 3.37 -8.59
C LEU A 250 -20.67 1.93 -9.07
N ASP A 251 -20.34 1.73 -10.34
CA ASP A 251 -19.95 0.40 -10.82
C ASP A 251 -18.58 -0.01 -10.24
N ARG A 252 -18.20 -1.28 -10.46
CA ARG A 252 -16.97 -1.84 -9.89
C ARG A 252 -15.71 -1.13 -10.42
N THR A 253 -15.74 -0.69 -11.68
CA THR A 253 -14.67 0.10 -12.30
C THR A 253 -14.50 1.44 -11.59
N ARG A 254 -15.59 2.15 -11.30
CA ARG A 254 -15.57 3.43 -10.58
C ARG A 254 -15.14 3.28 -9.13
N LEU A 255 -15.53 2.20 -8.45
CA LEU A 255 -15.01 1.88 -7.11
C LEU A 255 -13.49 1.66 -7.14
N LEU A 256 -12.99 0.88 -8.10
CA LEU A 256 -11.57 0.64 -8.30
C LEU A 256 -10.83 1.96 -8.53
N LEU A 257 -11.32 2.79 -9.46
CA LEU A 257 -10.73 4.10 -9.74
C LEU A 257 -10.74 5.02 -8.51
N MET A 258 -11.82 5.04 -7.72
CA MET A 258 -11.89 5.88 -6.51
C MET A 258 -10.86 5.47 -5.45
N ILE A 259 -10.68 4.16 -5.21
CA ILE A 259 -9.64 3.63 -4.33
C ILE A 259 -8.27 4.07 -4.81
N VAL A 260 -7.98 3.83 -6.10
CA VAL A 260 -6.68 4.15 -6.70
C VAL A 260 -6.42 5.66 -6.68
N GLN A 261 -7.37 6.48 -7.11
CA GLN A 261 -7.24 7.94 -7.17
C GLN A 261 -7.01 8.54 -5.78
N SER A 262 -7.80 8.17 -4.78
CA SER A 262 -7.63 8.69 -3.42
C SER A 262 -6.27 8.31 -2.82
N PHE A 263 -5.80 7.09 -3.08
CA PHE A 263 -4.46 6.66 -2.65
C PHE A 263 -3.35 7.44 -3.36
N ALA A 264 -3.48 7.68 -4.68
CA ALA A 264 -2.55 8.52 -5.44
C ALA A 264 -2.50 9.95 -4.90
N ASP A 265 -3.67 10.53 -4.63
CA ASP A 265 -3.82 11.89 -4.10
C ASP A 265 -3.14 12.04 -2.73
N HIS A 266 -3.16 10.98 -1.92
CA HIS A 266 -2.44 10.95 -0.65
C HIS A 266 -0.94 10.75 -0.84
N CYS A 267 -0.51 9.79 -1.66
CA CYS A 267 0.90 9.48 -1.88
C CYS A 267 1.70 10.65 -2.47
N ARG A 268 1.07 11.52 -3.29
CA ARG A 268 1.73 12.75 -3.76
C ARG A 268 2.16 13.70 -2.62
N ARG A 269 1.52 13.60 -1.45
CA ARG A 269 1.86 14.37 -0.23
C ARG A 269 2.67 13.55 0.76
N ASP A 270 2.44 12.25 0.83
CA ASP A 270 3.14 11.32 1.71
C ASP A 270 3.56 10.02 0.97
N PRO A 271 4.70 10.03 0.26
CA PRO A 271 5.19 8.86 -0.48
C PRO A 271 5.54 7.65 0.40
N ALA A 272 5.69 7.87 1.71
CA ALA A 272 6.04 6.84 2.69
C ALA A 272 4.81 6.10 3.24
N THR A 273 3.65 6.21 2.57
CA THR A 273 2.41 5.56 3.00
C THR A 273 2.49 4.03 2.91
N ALA A 274 2.82 3.49 1.73
CA ALA A 274 3.03 2.07 1.51
C ALA A 274 3.91 1.86 0.26
N PRO A 275 4.74 0.80 0.22
CA PRO A 275 5.55 0.46 -0.95
C PRO A 275 4.72 -0.18 -2.07
N GLU A 276 3.52 -0.68 -1.77
CA GLU A 276 2.63 -1.30 -2.74
C GLU A 276 1.17 -1.16 -2.29
N LEU A 277 0.28 -0.71 -3.18
CA LEU A 277 -1.16 -0.86 -3.04
C LEU A 277 -1.63 -2.05 -3.89
N ARG A 278 -2.27 -3.02 -3.25
CA ARG A 278 -2.86 -4.19 -3.88
C ARG A 278 -4.37 -4.10 -3.80
N VAL A 279 -5.04 -3.89 -4.93
CA VAL A 279 -6.51 -3.99 -5.00
C VAL A 279 -6.88 -5.43 -5.32
N VAL A 280 -7.52 -6.09 -4.36
CA VAL A 280 -7.91 -7.50 -4.47
C VAL A 280 -9.35 -7.59 -4.95
N ILE A 281 -9.53 -8.16 -6.13
CA ILE A 281 -10.83 -8.30 -6.78
C ILE A 281 -11.24 -9.77 -6.76
N ARG A 282 -12.40 -10.05 -6.16
CA ARG A 282 -12.96 -11.41 -6.18
C ARG A 282 -13.36 -11.78 -7.61
N PRO A 283 -13.32 -13.07 -7.99
CA PRO A 283 -13.69 -13.50 -9.35
C PRO A 283 -15.04 -12.95 -9.84
N ALA A 284 -16.07 -12.97 -8.99
CA ALA A 284 -17.40 -12.47 -9.34
C ALA A 284 -17.46 -10.93 -9.55
N ASP A 285 -16.58 -10.18 -8.89
CA ASP A 285 -16.49 -8.73 -9.08
C ASP A 285 -15.63 -8.40 -10.33
N LEU A 286 -14.66 -9.26 -10.66
CA LEU A 286 -13.75 -9.07 -11.79
C LEU A 286 -14.48 -9.08 -13.14
N GLU A 287 -15.44 -9.98 -13.33
CA GLU A 287 -16.26 -10.05 -14.55
C GLU A 287 -17.01 -8.74 -14.85
N ARG A 288 -17.20 -7.90 -13.82
CA ARG A 288 -17.93 -6.63 -13.88
C ARG A 288 -17.01 -5.41 -13.77
N THR A 289 -15.69 -5.61 -13.85
CA THR A 289 -14.68 -4.57 -13.69
C THR A 289 -13.87 -4.41 -14.97
N ASP A 290 -13.90 -3.21 -15.55
CA ASP A 290 -13.10 -2.87 -16.72
C ASP A 290 -11.70 -2.36 -16.31
N LEU A 291 -10.71 -3.23 -16.37
CA LEU A 291 -9.33 -2.90 -16.04
C LEU A 291 -8.65 -2.03 -17.12
N SER A 292 -9.20 -1.94 -18.33
CA SER A 292 -8.63 -1.11 -19.40
C SER A 292 -8.73 0.39 -19.06
N VAL A 293 -9.82 0.78 -18.40
CA VAL A 293 -10.03 2.16 -17.91
C VAL A 293 -8.97 2.52 -16.87
N LEU A 294 -8.67 1.61 -15.94
CA LEU A 294 -7.58 1.80 -14.97
C LEU A 294 -6.23 1.95 -15.69
N GLY A 295 -5.94 1.09 -16.68
CA GLY A 295 -4.72 1.18 -17.48
C GLY A 295 -4.58 2.54 -18.17
N THR A 296 -5.67 3.09 -18.71
CA THR A 296 -5.70 4.42 -19.33
C THR A 296 -5.43 5.53 -18.32
N TYR A 297 -6.10 5.49 -17.16
CA TYR A 297 -5.87 6.45 -16.07
C TYR A 297 -4.40 6.47 -15.61
N LEU A 298 -3.78 5.31 -15.44
CA LEU A 298 -2.38 5.21 -14.99
C LEU A 298 -1.39 5.76 -16.03
N ARG A 299 -1.68 5.60 -17.34
CA ARG A 299 -0.85 6.17 -18.41
C ARG A 299 -0.94 7.69 -18.46
N THR A 300 -2.14 8.26 -18.33
CA THR A 300 -2.33 9.72 -18.41
C THR A 300 -1.78 10.44 -17.18
N THR A 301 -1.90 9.84 -15.99
CA THR A 301 -1.42 10.45 -14.74
C THR A 301 0.09 10.37 -14.53
N ARG A 302 0.81 9.53 -15.31
CA ARG A 302 2.28 9.48 -15.32
C ARG A 302 2.97 10.63 -16.04
N LEU A 303 2.24 11.45 -16.80
CA LEU A 303 2.80 12.54 -17.58
C LEU A 303 2.57 13.90 -16.89
N PRO A 304 3.43 14.35 -15.97
CA PRO A 304 3.61 15.77 -15.71
C PRO A 304 4.81 16.29 -16.51
N GLY A 305 4.54 17.06 -17.57
CA GLY A 305 5.52 17.95 -18.22
C GLY A 305 6.62 17.29 -19.06
N THR A 306 6.37 17.13 -20.35
CA THR A 306 7.43 17.25 -21.36
C THR A 306 6.87 18.03 -22.54
N SER A 307 6.62 19.31 -22.33
CA SER A 307 6.80 20.29 -23.38
C SER A 307 8.32 20.39 -23.62
N ALA A 308 8.83 19.57 -24.51
CA ALA A 308 9.96 19.95 -25.34
C ALA A 308 9.30 20.53 -26.60
N ASP A 309 9.13 21.84 -26.71
CA ASP A 309 10.17 22.70 -27.26
C ASP A 309 11.16 21.91 -28.14
N THR A 310 10.66 21.45 -29.29
CA THR A 310 11.51 21.25 -30.46
C THR A 310 12.03 22.61 -30.87
N GLY A 311 13.07 23.05 -30.17
CA GLY A 311 14.09 23.90 -30.75
C GLY A 311 14.63 23.19 -31.97
N ILE A 312 14.10 23.57 -33.14
CA ILE A 312 14.73 23.27 -34.43
C ILE A 312 15.97 24.15 -34.46
N GLY A 313 17.05 23.63 -33.90
CA GLY A 313 18.40 24.05 -34.24
C GLY A 313 18.73 23.51 -35.62
N THR A 314 18.50 24.31 -36.66
CA THR A 314 19.22 24.20 -37.93
C THR A 314 20.30 25.27 -37.96
N SER A 315 21.54 24.80 -37.84
CA SER A 315 22.76 25.55 -38.12
C SER A 315 22.97 25.77 -39.62
N ALA A 316 23.75 26.81 -39.93
CA ALA A 316 24.33 27.24 -41.21
C ALA A 316 23.46 28.28 -41.95
N ASP A 317 23.95 29.44 -42.41
CA ASP A 317 25.32 29.91 -42.58
C ASP A 317 25.34 31.42 -42.95
N VAL A 318 26.51 32.05 -42.84
CA VAL A 318 27.00 33.30 -43.48
C VAL A 318 26.38 34.68 -43.15
N GLY A 319 27.24 35.63 -42.73
CA GLY A 319 27.00 37.06 -42.99
C GLY A 319 27.80 38.06 -42.14
N ALA A 320 28.91 38.56 -42.70
CA ALA A 320 29.86 39.53 -42.17
C ALA A 320 29.32 40.92 -41.71
N GLY A 321 30.14 41.63 -40.91
CA GLY A 321 30.14 43.11 -40.81
C GLY A 321 30.40 43.64 -39.39
N THR A 322 31.65 43.81 -38.96
CA THR A 322 32.37 45.10 -38.80
C THR A 322 31.58 46.25 -38.16
N GLY A 323 32.07 46.80 -37.04
CA GLY A 323 31.66 48.12 -36.56
C GLY A 323 32.05 48.41 -35.11
N SER A 324 33.00 49.30 -34.93
CA SER A 324 33.61 49.76 -33.67
C SER A 324 32.79 50.79 -32.90
N GLN A 325 33.29 51.13 -31.69
CA GLN A 325 33.13 52.39 -30.93
C GLN A 325 31.78 52.63 -30.24
N ASP A 326 31.63 53.42 -29.18
CA ASP A 326 32.46 54.01 -28.10
C ASP A 326 31.46 54.91 -27.31
N THR A 327 31.80 55.30 -26.07
CA THR A 327 31.16 56.36 -25.22
C THR A 327 29.76 56.07 -24.66
N GLY A 328 29.33 56.51 -23.48
CA GLY A 328 29.81 57.37 -22.40
C GLY A 328 28.69 57.43 -21.34
N ALA A 329 28.99 57.30 -20.04
CA ALA A 329 29.06 58.39 -19.05
C ALA A 329 27.71 58.99 -18.54
N GLY A 330 27.59 59.10 -17.20
CA GLY A 330 26.62 59.92 -16.46
C GLY A 330 25.79 59.09 -15.45
N ALA A 331 26.11 58.94 -14.17
CA ALA A 331 26.33 59.89 -13.06
C ALA A 331 25.07 60.66 -12.58
N GLY A 332 24.83 60.63 -11.26
CA GLY A 332 23.82 61.40 -10.50
C GLY A 332 22.79 60.48 -9.82
N ASP A 333 23.02 59.93 -8.63
CA ASP A 333 23.15 60.54 -7.29
C ASP A 333 21.90 61.26 -6.74
N SER A 334 21.63 60.91 -5.48
CA SER A 334 21.03 61.70 -4.40
C SER A 334 19.55 61.53 -4.02
N GLY A 335 19.37 61.14 -2.74
CA GLY A 335 18.34 61.62 -1.80
C GLY A 335 16.98 60.92 -1.87
N GLY A 336 16.39 60.37 -0.81
CA GLY A 336 16.58 60.65 0.61
C GLY A 336 15.25 61.08 1.25
N ALA A 337 14.66 60.15 1.99
CA ALA A 337 13.88 60.34 3.23
C ALA A 337 12.45 60.91 3.23
N TYR A 338 11.74 60.46 4.29
CA TYR A 338 10.42 60.82 4.85
C TYR A 338 9.22 60.09 4.22
N GLY A 339 8.45 59.24 4.92
CA GLY A 339 8.19 59.10 6.36
C GLY A 339 6.82 59.69 6.69
N ARG A 340 5.85 58.84 7.07
CA ARG A 340 4.56 59.04 7.79
C ARG A 340 3.64 57.86 7.36
N ARG A 341 2.89 57.17 8.22
CA ARG A 341 2.59 57.28 9.64
C ARG A 341 2.08 55.94 10.11
#